data_AF-A0A0C9VRI0-F1
#
_entry.id   AF-A0A0C9VRI0-F1
#
_cell.length_a   1.000
_cell.length_b   1.000
_cell.length_c   1.000
_cell.angle_alpha   90.00
_cell.angle_beta   90.00
_cell.angle_gamma   90.00
#
_symmetry.space_group_name_H-M   'P 1'
#
loop_
_entity.id
_entity.type
_entity.pdbx_description
1 polymer ?
#
loop_
_entity_poly.entity_id
_entity_poly.type
_entity_poly.pdbx_seq_one_letter_code
_entity_poly.pdbx_strand_id
1 'polypeptide(L)'
;MQCKKKKDGSGGKCKSDATSCCAKRILELQPDFKEQKSLVQEVIEECGHICIFLPKFHCELNFIEFFWGAVKKYLCEHCDYTFKTLQENMLMALASISLQMIQKWEHRMDCWVAPYDVGLGVKEAQKKVREFSSKKYTSHRRVPETLAAQFG
;
A
#
# COMPACT_ATOMS: atom_id res chain seq x y z
N MET A 1 27.55 24.71 -1.62
CA MET A 1 27.03 24.04 -2.83
C MET A 1 25.64 23.48 -2.58
N GLN A 2 24.59 24.18 -3.03
CA GLN A 2 23.20 23.69 -2.96
C GLN A 2 22.55 23.80 -4.34
N CYS A 3 21.85 22.74 -4.77
CA CYS A 3 20.95 22.80 -5.93
C CYS A 3 19.81 23.78 -5.57
N LYS A 4 19.91 25.05 -5.98
CA LYS A 4 18.88 26.07 -5.68
C LYS A 4 17.65 25.84 -6.57
N LYS A 5 16.46 25.94 -5.98
CA LYS A 5 15.19 26.10 -6.72
C LYS A 5 15.14 27.49 -7.35
N LYS A 6 14.84 27.60 -8.64
CA LYS A 6 14.46 28.88 -9.26
C LYS A 6 13.11 29.37 -8.74
N LYS A 7 12.86 30.68 -8.81
CA LYS A 7 11.67 31.38 -8.27
C LYS A 7 10.34 30.95 -8.92
N ASP A 8 10.38 30.38 -10.11
CA ASP A 8 9.26 29.84 -10.89
C ASP A 8 8.94 28.37 -10.55
N GLY A 9 9.63 27.78 -9.57
CA GLY A 9 9.47 26.37 -9.20
C GLY A 9 10.11 25.38 -10.18
N SER A 10 10.69 25.85 -11.29
CA SER A 10 11.28 25.02 -12.34
C SER A 10 12.81 25.01 -12.22
N GLY A 11 13.40 23.87 -11.85
CA GLY A 11 14.84 23.74 -11.65
C GLY A 11 15.26 23.92 -10.20
N GLY A 12 15.20 22.81 -9.47
CA GLY A 12 15.82 22.63 -8.15
C GLY A 12 15.93 21.15 -7.75
N LYS A 13 15.75 20.24 -8.71
CA LYS A 13 16.04 18.82 -8.54
C LYS A 13 17.42 18.60 -9.13
N CYS A 14 18.31 18.03 -8.34
CA CYS A 14 19.59 17.59 -8.87
C CYS A 14 19.34 16.51 -9.93
N LYS A 15 20.10 16.52 -11.04
CA LYS A 15 19.97 15.49 -12.08
C LYS A 15 20.21 14.12 -11.44
N SER A 16 19.43 13.10 -11.82
CA SER A 16 19.53 11.74 -11.26
C SER A 16 20.96 11.19 -11.31
N ASP A 17 21.65 11.50 -12.41
CA ASP A 17 22.95 10.94 -12.75
C ASP A 17 24.12 11.75 -12.15
N ALA A 18 23.82 12.90 -11.53
CA ALA A 18 24.83 13.77 -10.94
C ALA A 18 25.13 13.37 -9.49
N THR A 19 26.32 12.83 -9.24
CA THR A 19 26.75 12.33 -7.92
C THR A 19 27.33 13.41 -7.01
N SER A 20 27.88 14.49 -7.56
CA SER A 20 28.61 15.55 -6.81
C SER A 20 27.95 16.94 -6.84
N CYS A 21 26.66 17.02 -7.18
CA CYS A 21 25.98 18.29 -7.46
C CYS A 21 25.69 19.19 -6.23
N CYS A 22 25.50 18.60 -5.05
CA CYS A 22 25.25 19.34 -3.81
C CYS A 22 25.63 18.52 -2.59
N ALA A 23 25.83 19.20 -1.44
CA ALA A 23 26.19 18.54 -0.19
C ALA A 23 25.20 17.42 0.20
N LYS A 24 23.89 17.64 0.00
CA LYS A 24 22.88 16.61 0.28
C LYS A 24 23.11 15.33 -0.53
N ARG A 25 23.35 15.45 -1.84
CA ARG A 25 23.55 14.29 -2.72
C ARG A 25 24.86 13.57 -2.42
N ILE A 26 25.91 14.34 -2.10
CA ILE A 26 27.20 13.78 -1.70
C ILE A 26 27.06 12.96 -0.41
N LEU A 27 26.35 13.50 0.59
CA LEU A 27 26.07 12.81 1.86
C LEU A 27 25.19 11.57 1.67
N GLU A 28 24.10 11.68 0.91
CA GLU A 28 23.21 10.55 0.59
C GLU A 28 23.92 9.41 -0.13
N LEU A 29 25.01 9.70 -0.86
CA LEU A 29 25.80 8.70 -1.56
C LEU A 29 26.94 8.11 -0.73
N GLN A 30 27.24 8.65 0.46
CA GLN A 30 28.23 8.06 1.35
C GLN A 30 27.76 6.67 1.85
N PRO A 31 28.70 5.72 2.02
CA PRO A 31 28.36 4.35 2.36
C PRO A 31 27.69 4.21 3.73
N ASP A 32 28.16 4.95 4.72
CA ASP A 32 27.56 5.02 6.07
C ASP A 32 26.09 5.44 6.02
N PHE A 33 25.75 6.48 5.25
CA PHE A 33 24.36 6.92 5.10
C PHE A 33 23.47 5.94 4.33
N LYS A 34 24.03 5.17 3.38
CA LYS A 34 23.30 4.14 2.63
C LYS A 34 23.04 2.89 3.45
N GLU A 35 24.00 2.52 4.28
CA GLU A 35 23.95 1.31 5.11
C GLU A 35 23.21 1.56 6.44
N GLN A 36 23.10 2.83 6.87
CA GLN A 36 22.39 3.19 8.08
C GLN A 36 20.90 2.81 7.99
N LYS A 37 20.52 1.85 8.82
CA LYS A 37 19.11 1.52 9.03
C LYS A 37 18.44 2.60 9.85
N SER A 38 17.13 2.76 9.65
CA SER A 38 16.34 3.63 10.52
C SER A 38 16.20 2.98 11.89
N LEU A 39 16.14 3.80 12.95
CA LEU A 39 15.91 3.32 14.32
C LEU A 39 14.66 2.42 14.41
N VAL A 40 13.61 2.75 13.66
CA VAL A 40 12.38 1.93 13.61
C VAL A 40 12.65 0.55 13.02
N GLN A 41 13.45 0.47 11.96
CA GLN A 41 13.83 -0.80 11.35
C GLN A 41 14.69 -1.63 12.30
N GLU A 42 15.68 -1.02 12.95
CA GLU A 42 16.55 -1.70 13.94
C GLU A 42 15.72 -2.31 15.07
N VAL A 43 14.84 -1.53 15.70
CA VAL A 43 13.98 -2.01 16.80
C VAL A 43 13.05 -3.14 16.36
N ILE A 44 12.48 -3.06 15.16
CA ILE A 44 11.59 -4.11 14.63
C ILE A 44 12.38 -5.40 14.37
N GLU A 45 13.56 -5.30 13.76
CA GLU A 45 14.43 -6.44 13.45
C GLU A 45 15.03 -7.08 14.71
N GLU A 46 15.41 -6.28 15.72
CA GLU A 46 15.88 -6.76 17.03
C GLU A 46 14.82 -7.57 17.78
N CYS A 47 13.54 -7.22 17.61
CA CYS A 47 12.41 -8.00 18.11
C CYS A 47 12.13 -9.27 17.29
N GLY A 48 12.89 -9.55 16.23
CA GLY A 48 12.72 -10.71 15.35
C GLY A 48 11.61 -10.56 14.31
N HIS A 49 11.15 -9.34 14.05
CA HIS A 49 10.11 -9.05 13.06
C HIS A 49 10.70 -8.53 11.74
N ILE A 50 9.93 -8.66 10.66
CA ILE A 50 10.30 -8.14 9.33
C ILE A 50 9.74 -6.73 9.19
N CYS A 51 10.60 -5.76 8.90
CA CYS A 51 10.19 -4.38 8.63
C CYS A 51 9.88 -4.17 7.14
N ILE A 52 8.59 -4.06 6.80
CA ILE A 52 8.13 -3.85 5.41
C ILE A 52 7.82 -2.36 5.20
N PHE A 53 8.54 -1.71 4.29
CA PHE A 53 8.27 -0.34 3.89
C PHE A 53 7.34 -0.28 2.67
N LEU A 54 6.14 0.26 2.87
CA LEU A 54 5.17 0.41 1.79
C LEU A 54 5.46 1.66 0.93
N PRO A 55 5.19 1.61 -0.39
CA PRO A 55 5.34 2.77 -1.26
C PRO A 55 4.48 3.96 -0.81
N LYS A 56 5.04 5.17 -0.88
CA LYS A 56 4.32 6.39 -0.54
C LYS A 56 3.22 6.67 -1.55
N PHE A 57 2.05 7.11 -1.08
CA PHE A 57 0.88 7.47 -1.89
C PHE A 57 0.21 6.31 -2.64
N HIS A 58 0.43 5.08 -2.20
CA HIS A 58 -0.20 3.87 -2.73
C HIS A 58 -1.02 3.18 -1.64
N CYS A 59 -2.13 3.79 -1.23
CA CYS A 59 -2.97 3.26 -0.14
C CYS A 59 -3.61 1.91 -0.49
N GLU A 60 -3.76 1.60 -1.78
CA GLU A 60 -4.19 0.29 -2.28
C GLU A 60 -3.22 -0.85 -1.96
N LEU A 61 -1.95 -0.52 -1.66
CA LEU A 61 -0.92 -1.46 -1.22
C LEU A 61 -0.83 -1.58 0.31
N ASN A 62 -1.76 -0.98 1.04
CA ASN A 62 -1.80 -1.03 2.49
C ASN A 62 -3.13 -1.62 2.97
N PHE A 63 -3.19 -2.94 3.19
CA PHE A 63 -4.46 -3.60 3.49
C PHE A 63 -5.11 -3.14 4.82
N ILE A 64 -4.34 -2.57 5.75
CA ILE A 64 -4.86 -2.01 7.00
C ILE A 64 -5.81 -0.82 6.76
N GLU A 65 -5.72 -0.14 5.61
CA GLU A 65 -6.65 0.92 5.22
C GLU A 65 -8.07 0.37 5.04
N PHE A 66 -8.21 -0.85 4.50
CA PHE A 66 -9.52 -1.51 4.40
C PHE A 66 -10.08 -1.89 5.77
N PHE A 67 -9.20 -2.35 6.68
CA PHE A 67 -9.56 -2.65 8.06
C PHE A 67 -10.12 -1.40 8.75
N TRP A 68 -9.38 -0.29 8.73
CA TRP A 68 -9.83 0.97 9.33
C TRP A 68 -11.07 1.55 8.65
N GLY A 69 -11.21 1.37 7.33
CA GLY A 69 -12.43 1.73 6.62
C GLY A 69 -13.66 0.98 7.12
N ALA A 70 -13.54 -0.33 7.38
CA ALA A 70 -14.60 -1.15 7.95
C ALA A 70 -14.92 -0.76 9.41
N VAL A 71 -13.88 -0.57 10.25
CA VAL A 71 -14.04 -0.10 11.63
C VAL A 71 -14.78 1.25 11.65
N LYS A 72 -14.34 2.21 10.83
CA LYS A 72 -14.96 3.53 10.75
C LYS A 72 -16.41 3.46 10.31
N LYS A 73 -16.73 2.59 9.34
CA LYS A 73 -18.12 2.37 8.91
C LYS A 73 -18.98 1.87 10.08
N TYR A 74 -18.51 0.86 10.81
CA TYR A 74 -19.23 0.35 11.98
C TYR A 74 -19.46 1.44 13.03
N LEU A 75 -18.42 2.21 13.35
CA LEU A 75 -18.51 3.31 14.30
C LEU A 75 -19.51 4.38 13.86
N CYS A 76 -19.53 4.72 12.57
CA CYS A 76 -20.51 5.68 12.04
C CYS A 76 -21.95 5.16 12.14
N GLU A 77 -22.19 3.87 11.92
CA GLU A 77 -23.51 3.25 12.02
C GLU A 77 -24.02 3.15 13.47
N HIS A 78 -23.12 3.10 14.44
CA HIS A 78 -23.44 2.97 15.88
C HIS A 78 -23.09 4.25 16.68
N CYS A 79 -23.02 5.40 16.02
CA CYS A 79 -22.60 6.66 16.64
C CYS A 79 -23.78 7.39 17.30
N ASP A 80 -23.63 7.75 18.58
CA ASP A 80 -24.53 8.67 19.29
C ASP A 80 -23.89 10.06 19.51
N TYR A 81 -22.77 10.33 18.85
CA TYR A 81 -21.94 11.54 18.94
C TYR A 81 -21.34 11.82 20.33
N THR A 82 -21.26 10.83 21.21
CA THR A 82 -20.53 10.95 22.49
C THR A 82 -19.17 10.24 22.42
N PHE A 83 -18.20 10.75 23.19
CA PHE A 83 -16.87 10.14 23.24
C PHE A 83 -16.89 8.78 23.97
N LYS A 84 -17.75 8.65 24.98
CA LYS A 84 -17.84 7.44 25.80
C LYS A 84 -18.29 6.23 24.97
N THR A 85 -19.37 6.38 24.22
CA THR A 85 -19.85 5.33 23.31
C THR A 85 -18.87 5.06 22.18
N LEU A 86 -18.14 6.07 21.68
CA LEU A 86 -17.08 5.84 20.70
C LEU A 86 -16.01 4.90 21.28
N GLN A 87 -15.61 5.09 22.54
CA GLN A 87 -14.66 4.19 23.20
C GLN A 87 -15.23 2.77 23.39
N GLU A 88 -16.49 2.66 23.84
CA GLU A 88 -17.16 1.36 24.01
C GLU A 88 -17.34 0.62 22.67
N ASN A 89 -17.76 1.33 21.63
CA ASN A 89 -17.99 0.80 20.29
C ASN A 89 -16.68 0.50 19.55
N MET A 90 -15.56 1.13 19.90
CA MET A 90 -14.26 0.85 19.27
C MET A 90 -13.86 -0.62 19.41
N LEU A 91 -14.01 -1.18 20.61
CA LEU A 91 -13.68 -2.59 20.86
C LEU A 91 -14.59 -3.53 20.06
N MET A 92 -15.89 -3.21 19.99
CA MET A 92 -16.85 -3.98 19.21
C MET A 92 -16.58 -3.88 17.71
N ALA A 93 -16.22 -2.69 17.21
CA ALA A 93 -15.87 -2.46 15.82
C ALA A 93 -14.63 -3.26 15.41
N LEU A 94 -13.58 -3.28 16.24
CA LEU A 94 -12.37 -4.08 16.01
C LEU A 94 -12.68 -5.58 16.01
N ALA A 95 -13.53 -6.05 16.93
CA ALA A 95 -13.95 -7.46 17.01
C ALA A 95 -14.92 -7.88 15.89
N SER A 96 -15.59 -6.93 15.22
CA SER A 96 -16.55 -7.22 14.15
C SER A 96 -15.91 -7.76 12.87
N ILE A 97 -14.59 -7.57 12.71
CA ILE A 97 -13.86 -7.93 11.50
C ILE A 97 -13.28 -9.33 11.68
N SER A 98 -13.75 -10.27 10.86
CA SER A 98 -13.23 -11.64 10.87
C SER A 98 -11.86 -11.74 10.19
N LEU A 99 -11.05 -12.71 10.62
CA LEU A 99 -9.76 -13.02 10.01
C LEU A 99 -9.87 -13.31 8.50
N GLN A 100 -10.97 -13.98 8.08
CA GLN A 100 -11.25 -14.25 6.67
C GLN A 100 -11.39 -12.97 5.84
N MET A 101 -11.93 -11.90 6.43
CA MET A 101 -12.04 -10.61 5.75
C MET A 101 -10.66 -9.96 5.57
N ILE A 102 -9.80 -10.06 6.59
CA ILE A 102 -8.43 -9.56 6.55
C ILE A 102 -7.64 -10.26 5.44
N GLN A 103 -7.71 -11.59 5.36
CA GLN A 103 -7.08 -12.38 4.30
C GLN A 103 -7.58 -12.00 2.90
N LYS A 104 -8.88 -11.72 2.74
CA LYS A 104 -9.42 -11.24 1.46
C LYS A 104 -8.84 -9.88 1.05
N TRP A 105 -8.57 -8.99 2.00
CA TRP A 105 -7.94 -7.70 1.71
C TRP A 105 -6.45 -7.82 1.39
N GLU A 106 -5.74 -8.72 2.07
CA GLU A 106 -4.37 -9.10 1.74
C GLU A 106 -4.28 -9.62 0.30
N HIS A 107 -5.08 -10.62 -0.08
CA HIS A 107 -5.10 -11.13 -1.45
C HIS A 107 -5.49 -10.06 -2.48
N ARG A 108 -6.35 -9.12 -2.10
CA ARG A 108 -6.67 -7.98 -2.96
C ARG A 108 -5.45 -7.08 -3.15
N MET A 109 -4.66 -6.84 -2.11
CA MET A 109 -3.39 -6.11 -2.19
C MET A 109 -2.44 -6.78 -3.18
N ASP A 110 -2.28 -8.10 -3.13
CA ASP A 110 -1.43 -8.85 -4.07
C ASP A 110 -1.85 -8.64 -5.52
N CYS A 111 -3.15 -8.56 -5.79
CA CYS A 111 -3.66 -8.24 -7.13
C CYS A 111 -3.25 -6.84 -7.60
N TRP A 112 -3.04 -5.89 -6.68
CA TRP A 112 -2.50 -4.56 -6.99
C TRP A 112 -0.98 -4.56 -7.15
N VAL A 113 -0.25 -5.40 -6.39
CA VAL A 113 1.20 -5.52 -6.50
C VAL A 113 1.62 -5.97 -7.90
N ALA A 114 0.94 -6.97 -8.48
CA ALA A 114 1.33 -7.54 -9.78
C ALA A 114 1.38 -6.50 -10.94
N PRO A 115 0.38 -5.61 -11.13
CA PRO A 115 0.49 -4.51 -12.09
C PRO A 115 1.62 -3.52 -11.80
N TYR A 116 1.93 -3.24 -10.54
CA TYR A 116 3.03 -2.34 -10.19
C TYR A 116 4.40 -2.95 -10.42
N ASP A 117 4.54 -4.26 -10.23
CA ASP A 117 5.77 -5.00 -10.50
C ASP A 117 6.19 -4.91 -11.98
N VAL A 118 5.20 -4.87 -12.88
CA VAL A 118 5.43 -4.61 -14.32
C VAL A 118 5.53 -3.11 -14.68
N GLY A 119 5.59 -2.23 -13.68
CA GLY A 119 5.80 -0.78 -13.85
C GLY A 119 4.57 0.00 -14.32
N LEU A 120 3.35 -0.52 -14.17
CA LEU A 120 2.15 0.20 -14.57
C LEU A 120 1.81 1.34 -13.61
N GLY A 121 1.32 2.45 -14.16
CA GLY A 121 0.78 3.54 -13.37
C GLY A 121 -0.58 3.19 -12.74
N VAL A 122 -0.98 3.97 -11.74
CA VAL A 122 -2.20 3.76 -10.92
C VAL A 122 -3.46 3.52 -11.74
N LYS A 123 -3.68 4.28 -12.83
CA LYS A 123 -4.89 4.15 -13.68
C LYS A 123 -4.95 2.82 -14.42
N GLU A 124 -3.82 2.38 -14.97
CA GLU A 124 -3.73 1.12 -15.71
C GLU A 124 -3.76 -0.08 -14.76
N ALA A 125 -3.08 0.03 -13.60
CA ALA A 125 -3.18 -0.95 -12.52
C ALA A 125 -4.64 -1.12 -12.07
N GLN A 126 -5.36 -0.02 -11.84
CA GLN A 126 -6.77 -0.06 -11.48
C GLN A 126 -7.62 -0.75 -12.55
N LYS A 127 -7.34 -0.51 -13.84
CA LYS A 127 -8.05 -1.17 -14.94
C LYS A 127 -7.82 -2.68 -14.91
N LYS A 128 -6.57 -3.14 -14.77
CA LYS A 128 -6.24 -4.58 -14.67
C LYS A 128 -6.89 -5.25 -13.46
N VAL A 129 -6.82 -4.61 -12.29
CA VAL A 129 -7.47 -5.14 -11.08
C VAL A 129 -8.99 -5.19 -11.25
N ARG A 130 -9.58 -4.18 -11.91
CA ARG A 130 -11.01 -4.19 -12.25
C ARG A 130 -11.35 -5.32 -13.19
N GLU A 131 -10.58 -5.57 -14.24
CA GLU A 131 -10.80 -6.69 -15.17
C GLU A 131 -10.82 -8.03 -14.43
N PHE A 132 -9.87 -8.24 -13.51
CA PHE A 132 -9.82 -9.43 -12.65
C PHE A 132 -11.08 -9.56 -11.77
N SER A 133 -11.53 -8.44 -11.17
CA SER A 133 -12.74 -8.43 -10.33
C SER A 133 -14.05 -8.50 -11.10
N SER A 134 -14.09 -8.00 -12.34
CA SER A 134 -15.35 -7.69 -13.00
C SER A 134 -15.87 -8.84 -13.84
N LYS A 135 -15.09 -9.58 -14.64
CA LYS A 135 -15.64 -10.72 -15.41
C LYS A 135 -14.55 -11.71 -15.88
N LYS A 136 -14.64 -12.97 -15.42
CA LYS A 136 -14.30 -14.13 -16.27
C LYS A 136 -15.50 -15.02 -16.60
N TYR A 137 -16.65 -14.80 -15.93
CA TYR A 137 -17.85 -15.60 -16.16
C TYR A 137 -19.08 -14.74 -16.39
N THR A 138 -19.74 -14.96 -17.53
CA THR A 138 -21.04 -14.38 -17.88
C THR A 138 -22.17 -15.01 -17.06
N SER A 139 -21.93 -16.14 -16.39
CA SER A 139 -22.85 -16.77 -15.43
C SER A 139 -22.07 -17.53 -14.34
N HIS A 140 -22.58 -17.54 -13.11
CA HIS A 140 -21.99 -18.28 -11.97
C HIS A 140 -21.95 -19.81 -12.13
N ARG A 141 -22.50 -20.38 -13.21
CA ARG A 141 -22.78 -21.83 -13.33
C ARG A 141 -22.04 -22.56 -14.43
N ARG A 142 -21.13 -21.92 -15.19
CA ARG A 142 -20.35 -22.61 -16.23
C ARG A 142 -18.90 -22.14 -16.28
N VAL A 143 -17.99 -23.09 -16.06
CA VAL A 143 -16.58 -22.95 -16.43
C VAL A 143 -16.50 -23.10 -17.97
N PRO A 144 -15.88 -22.16 -18.70
CA PRO A 144 -15.60 -22.24 -20.14
C PRO A 144 -14.78 -23.49 -20.44
N GLU A 145 -15.18 -24.21 -21.48
CA GLU A 145 -14.53 -25.45 -21.92
C GLU A 145 -13.04 -25.27 -22.19
N THR A 146 -12.60 -24.08 -22.60
CA THR A 146 -11.19 -23.75 -22.81
C THR A 146 -10.35 -23.82 -21.54
N LEU A 147 -10.92 -23.54 -20.36
CA LEU A 147 -10.27 -23.72 -19.06
C LEU A 147 -10.38 -25.17 -18.58
N ALA A 148 -11.51 -25.84 -18.84
CA ALA A 148 -11.69 -27.24 -18.47
C ALA A 148 -10.71 -28.17 -19.22
N ALA A 149 -10.41 -27.87 -20.48
CA ALA A 149 -9.46 -28.62 -21.31
C ALA A 149 -7.99 -28.48 -20.90
N GLN A 150 -7.65 -27.55 -19.99
CA GLN A 150 -6.29 -27.44 -19.44
C GLN A 150 -6.04 -28.38 -18.25
N PHE A 151 -7.11 -29.01 -17.73
CA PHE A 151 -7.05 -29.92 -16.58
C PHE A 151 -7.41 -31.38 -16.95
N GLY A 152 -7.56 -31.69 -18.24
CA GLY A 152 -7.73 -33.05 -18.78
C GLY A 152 -6.55 -33.44 -19.63
#